data_AF-A0A7R7VTG3-F1
#
_entry.id   AF-A0A7R7VTG3-F1
#
_cell.length_a   1.000
_cell.length_b   1.000
_cell.length_c   1.000
_cell.angle_alpha   90.00
_cell.angle_beta   90.00
_cell.angle_gamma   90.00
#
_symmetry.space_group_name_H-M   'P 1'
#
loop_
_entity.id
_entity.type
_entity.pdbx_description
1 polymer ?
#
loop_
_entity_poly.entity_id
_entity_poly.type
_entity_poly.pdbx_seq_one_letter_code
_entity_poly.pdbx_strand_id
1 'polypeptide(L)' 'MTRERMRELIGEDWKKGFFIERVEFEGIRAVHFVIYGILGRGVSSSSRLDGFGKGFVDYVRDKVVGVPVGLV' A
#
# COMPACT_ATOMS: atom_id res chain seq x y z
N MET A 1 -5.45 -3.77 9.62
CA MET A 1 -4.17 -3.92 8.89
C MET A 1 -3.23 -2.79 9.27
N THR A 2 -2.00 -3.10 9.71
CA THR A 2 -0.99 -2.13 10.19
C THR A 2 -0.04 -1.66 9.08
N ARG A 3 0.83 -0.68 9.37
CA ARG A 3 1.87 -0.22 8.42
C ARG A 3 2.91 -1.30 8.17
N GLU A 4 3.28 -2.03 9.22
CA GLU A 4 4.24 -3.13 9.19
C GLU A 4 3.72 -4.26 8.30
N ARG A 5 2.44 -4.61 8.44
CA ARG A 5 1.82 -5.62 7.59
C ARG A 5 1.77 -5.18 6.13
N MET A 6 1.44 -3.90 5.86
CA MET A 6 1.49 -3.37 4.49
C MET A 6 2.91 -3.48 3.90
N ARG A 7 3.95 -3.16 4.69
CA ARG A 7 5.35 -3.31 4.28
C ARG A 7 5.69 -4.76 3.95
N GLU A 8 5.26 -5.72 4.77
CA GLU A 8 5.45 -7.15 4.50
C GLU A 8 4.77 -7.60 3.20
N LEU A 9 3.57 -7.08 2.91
CA LEU A 9 2.83 -7.40 1.69
C LEU A 9 3.50 -6.88 0.41
N ILE A 10 4.22 -5.76 0.50
CA ILE A 10 5.08 -5.26 -0.59
C ILE A 10 6.22 -6.25 -0.86
N GLY A 11 6.75 -6.89 0.18
CA GLY A 11 7.79 -7.91 0.06
C GLY A 11 9.15 -7.34 -0.33
N GLU A 12 9.84 -8.01 -1.25
CA GLU A 12 11.22 -7.70 -1.64
C GLU A 12 11.36 -6.36 -2.38
N ASP A 13 10.27 -5.83 -2.93
CA ASP A 13 10.24 -4.52 -3.58
C ASP A 13 10.32 -3.35 -2.59
N TRP A 14 10.21 -3.62 -1.29
CA TRP A 14 10.34 -2.58 -0.27
C TRP A 14 11.75 -1.99 -0.25
N LYS A 15 11.84 -0.65 -0.27
CA LYS A 15 13.11 0.08 -0.20
C LYS A 15 13.14 0.95 1.04
N LYS A 16 14.30 1.08 1.68
CA LYS A 16 14.50 1.92 2.89
C LYS A 16 14.08 3.38 2.71
N GLY A 17 14.10 3.89 1.47
CA GLY A 17 13.65 5.24 1.14
C GLY A 17 12.13 5.39 0.97
N PHE A 18 11.35 4.31 1.09
CA PHE A 18 9.89 4.38 1.06
C PHE A 18 9.32 4.67 2.43
N PHE A 19 8.16 5.32 2.46
CA PHE A 19 7.44 5.66 3.68
C PHE A 19 5.96 5.32 3.52
N ILE A 20 5.34 4.76 4.56
CA ILE A 20 3.92 4.40 4.56
C ILE A 20 3.18 5.32 5.52
N GLU A 21 2.27 6.13 4.98
CA GLU A 21 1.24 6.80 5.76
C GLU A 21 -0.01 5.91 5.82
N ARG A 22 -0.64 5.88 6.99
CA ARG A 22 -1.89 5.15 7.25
C ARG A 22 -2.87 6.09 7.91
N VAL A 23 -4.04 6.22 7.30
CA VAL A 23 -5.14 7.06 7.78
C VAL A 23 -6.38 6.18 7.96
N GLU A 24 -7.06 6.35 9.10
CA GLU A 24 -8.32 5.67 9.38
C GLU A 24 -9.49 6.61 9.10
N PHE A 25 -10.52 6.08 8.43
CA PHE A 25 -11.76 6.77 8.14
C PHE A 25 -12.90 6.04 8.86
N GLU A 26 -13.06 6.32 10.14
CA GLU A 26 -13.97 5.62 11.04
C GLU A 26 -15.43 5.64 10.55
N GLY A 27 -15.90 6.78 10.05
CA GLY A 27 -17.29 6.95 9.58
C GLY A 27 -17.68 6.06 8.39
N ILE A 28 -16.70 5.57 7.62
CA ILE A 28 -16.93 4.64 6.50
C ILE A 28 -16.24 3.29 6.70
N ARG A 29 -15.66 3.04 7.88
CA ARG A 29 -14.91 1.82 8.23
C ARG A 29 -13.83 1.47 7.19
N ALA A 30 -13.11 2.48 6.71
CA ALA A 30 -12.05 2.31 5.73
C ALA A 30 -10.68 2.68 6.32
N VAL A 31 -9.63 2.06 5.78
CA VAL A 31 -8.24 2.43 6.07
C VAL A 31 -7.57 2.75 4.76
N HIS A 32 -6.98 3.93 4.66
CA HIS A 32 -6.25 4.38 3.48
C HIS A 32 -4.75 4.36 3.73
N PHE A 33 -4.00 3.93 2.72
CA PHE A 33 -2.55 3.86 2.74
C PHE A 33 -1.97 4.68 1.60
N VAL A 34 -0.98 5.51 1.92
CA VAL A 34 -0.14 6.18 0.92
C VAL A 34 1.28 5.65 1.07
N ILE A 35 1.86 5.18 -0.03
CA ILE A 35 3.24 4.68 -0.08
C ILE A 35 4.09 5.68 -0.86
N TYR A 36 4.87 6.47 -0.14
CA TYR A 36 5.74 7.48 -0.72
C TYR A 36 7.00 6.86 -1.32
N GLY A 37 7.47 7.43 -2.44
CA GLY A 37 8.69 7.00 -3.14
C GLY A 37 8.50 5.85 -4.13
N ILE A 38 7.44 5.04 -4.01
CA ILE A 38 7.18 3.91 -4.93
C ILE A 38 6.75 4.37 -6.34
N LEU A 39 6.15 5.55 -6.48
CA LEU A 39 5.82 6.16 -7.77
C LEU A 39 6.66 7.42 -8.07
N GLY A 40 7.65 7.76 -7.23
CA GLY A 40 8.39 9.00 -7.36
C GLY A 40 7.45 10.22 -7.22
N ARG A 41 7.33 11.03 -8.28
CA ARG A 41 6.46 12.22 -8.33
C ARG A 41 5.00 11.94 -8.70
N GLY A 42 4.59 10.67 -8.70
CA GLY A 42 3.24 10.25 -9.05
C GLY A 42 3.03 10.04 -10.54
N VAL A 43 1.85 9.55 -10.88
CA VAL A 43 1.43 9.06 -12.22
C VAL A 43 1.82 10.05 -13.32
N SER A 44 1.30 11.27 -13.28
CA SER A 44 1.51 12.32 -14.31
C SER A 44 2.90 12.98 -14.34
N SER A 45 3.86 12.54 -13.53
CA SER A 45 5.19 13.19 -13.44
C SER A 45 6.32 12.23 -13.06
N SER A 46 6.09 10.92 -13.21
CA SER A 46 7.09 9.88 -12.97
C SER A 46 7.75 9.42 -14.26
N SER A 47 9.03 9.03 -14.17
CA SER A 47 9.69 8.27 -15.22
C SER A 47 9.30 6.78 -15.20
N ARG A 48 8.58 6.35 -14.16
CA ARG A 48 8.00 4.99 -14.08
C ARG A 48 6.69 4.95 -14.86
N LEU A 49 6.36 3.77 -15.39
CA LEU A 49 5.14 3.56 -16.15
C LEU A 49 3.91 4.08 -15.39
N ASP A 50 3.09 4.86 -16.08
CA ASP A 50 1.90 5.53 -15.55
C ASP A 50 0.92 4.52 -14.90
N GLY A 51 0.77 3.35 -15.52
CA GLY A 51 -0.05 2.23 -15.04
C GLY A 51 0.54 1.44 -13.87
N PHE A 52 1.77 1.74 -13.42
CA PHE A 52 2.45 0.97 -12.38
C PHE A 52 1.69 1.00 -11.04
N GLY A 53 1.05 2.13 -10.72
CA GLY A 53 0.22 2.23 -9.51
C GLY A 53 -0.96 1.26 -9.51
N LYS A 54 -1.63 1.08 -10.67
CA LYS A 54 -2.76 0.14 -10.80
C LYS A 54 -2.29 -1.31 -10.64
N GLY A 55 -1.23 -1.68 -11.35
CA GLY A 55 -0.64 -3.02 -11.25
C GLY A 55 -0.15 -3.35 -9.84
N PHE A 56 0.44 -2.37 -9.15
CA PHE A 56 0.85 -2.53 -7.76
C PHE A 56 -0.34 -2.81 -6.83
N VAL A 57 -1.46 -2.09 -6.98
CA VAL A 57 -2.67 -2.33 -6.18
C VAL A 57 -3.27 -3.70 -6.50
N ASP A 58 -3.30 -4.10 -7.77
CA ASP A 58 -3.77 -5.43 -8.17
C ASP A 58 -2.89 -6.54 -7.57
N TYR A 59 -1.57 -6.37 -7.57
CA TYR A 59 -0.64 -7.29 -6.92
C TYR A 59 -0.88 -7.42 -5.41
N VAL A 60 -1.10 -6.29 -4.71
CA VAL A 60 -1.41 -6.32 -3.28
C VAL A 60 -2.77 -6.98 -3.03
N ARG A 61 -3.77 -6.75 -3.90
CA ARG A 61 -5.10 -7.39 -3.81
C ARG A 61 -5.03 -8.91 -3.96
N ASP A 62 -4.09 -9.41 -4.77
CA ASP A 62 -3.89 -10.84 -5.00
C ASP A 62 -3.23 -11.56 -3.81
N LYS A 63 -2.76 -10.84 -2.79
CA LYS A 63 -2.12 -11.44 -1.62
C LYS A 63 -3.14 -12.14 -0.72
N VAL A 64 -2.86 -13.41 -0.42
CA VAL A 64 -3.57 -14.15 0.63
C VAL A 64 -3.19 -13.58 2.01
N VAL A 65 -4.21 -13.18 2.78
CA VAL A 65 -4.03 -12.67 4.14
C VAL A 65 -4.94 -13.42 5.10
N GLY A 66 -4.43 -13.69 6.31
CA GLY A 66 -5.27 -14.16 7.40
C GLY A 66 -6.22 -13.05 7.83
N VAL A 67 -7.53 -13.31 7.76
CA VAL A 67 -8.55 -12.37 8.23
C VAL A 67 -8.81 -12.62 9.72
N PRO A 68 -8.73 -11.59 10.58
CA PRO A 68 -9.06 -11.75 11.99
C PRO A 68 -10.52 -12.17 12.18
N VAL A 69 -10.77 -13.13 13.09
CA VAL A 69 -12.12 -13.58 13.43
C VAL A 69 -12.88 -12.61 14.36
N GLY A 70 -12.20 -11.57 14.84
CA GLY A 70 -12.75 -10.54 15.71
C GLY A 70 -11.81 -9.34 15.80
N LEU A 71 -12.32 -8.24 16.34
CA LEU A 71 -11.51 -7.10 16.76
C LEU A 71 -11.03 -7.37 18.19
N VAL A 72 -9.72 -7.26 18.44
CA VAL A 72 -9.14 -7.28 19.79
C VAL A 72 -9.18 -5.88 20.37
#